data_AF-A0A180FRA3-F1
#
_entry.id   AF-A0A180FRA3-F1
#
_cell.length_a   1.000
_cell.length_b   1.000
_cell.length_c   1.000
_cell.angle_alpha   90.00
_cell.angle_beta   90.00
_cell.angle_gamma   90.00
#
_symmetry.space_group_name_H-M   'P 1'
#
loop_
_entity.id
_entity.type
_entity.pdbx_description
1 polymer ?
#
loop_
_entity_poly.entity_id
_entity_poly.type
_entity_poly.pdbx_seq_one_letter_code
_entity_poly.pdbx_strand_id
1 'polypeptide(L)'
;MKGGHEQDWIRACKESASSRMLSKSDFSEAGPFNEMVVMGVLAVRLQSLNKELHWDGPNMQFTNISDSEQLRIIEKDGFTIKDGHPSFDKKMTEPINAKAFSQELIKHNYRNGWKLVDMPK
;
A
#
# COMPACT_ATOMS: atom_id res chain seq x y z
N MET A 1 -14.37 -18.02 -26.78
CA MET A 1 -13.25 -18.67 -26.05
C MET A 1 -13.73 -20.03 -25.62
N LYS A 2 -13.10 -21.13 -26.04
CA LYS A 2 -13.36 -22.41 -25.37
C LYS A 2 -12.54 -22.40 -24.08
N GLY A 3 -13.20 -22.32 -22.92
CA GLY A 3 -12.55 -22.50 -21.62
C GLY A 3 -12.23 -21.25 -20.78
N GLY A 4 -12.83 -20.08 -20.99
CA GLY A 4 -12.73 -18.98 -20.01
C GLY A 4 -11.39 -18.21 -19.99
N HIS A 5 -11.21 -17.37 -18.95
CA HIS A 5 -10.06 -16.48 -18.77
C HIS A 5 -8.85 -17.22 -18.18
N GLU A 6 -9.12 -18.21 -17.33
CA GLU A 6 -8.14 -19.08 -16.71
C GLU A 6 -7.36 -19.92 -17.73
N GLN A 7 -8.01 -20.39 -18.81
CA GLN A 7 -7.33 -21.13 -19.87
C GLN A 7 -6.42 -20.23 -20.72
N ASP A 8 -6.74 -18.93 -20.81
CA ASP A 8 -5.86 -17.95 -21.47
C ASP A 8 -4.55 -17.77 -20.71
N TRP A 9 -4.66 -17.70 -19.37
CA TRP A 9 -3.50 -17.63 -18.48
C TRP A 9 -2.66 -18.89 -18.53
N ILE A 10 -3.30 -20.08 -18.51
CA ILE A 10 -2.59 -21.36 -18.63
C ILE A 10 -1.81 -21.43 -19.95
N ARG A 11 -2.43 -21.00 -21.06
CA ARG A 11 -1.77 -20.89 -22.37
C ARG A 11 -0.56 -19.95 -22.28
N ALA A 12 -0.77 -18.72 -21.81
CA ALA A 12 0.28 -17.71 -21.72
C ALA A 12 1.48 -18.22 -20.89
N CYS A 13 1.26 -18.89 -19.76
CA CYS A 13 2.32 -19.45 -18.93
C CYS A 13 3.16 -20.54 -19.63
N LYS A 14 2.58 -21.26 -20.61
CA LYS A 14 3.25 -22.33 -21.36
C LYS A 14 4.01 -21.83 -22.59
N GLU A 15 3.67 -20.65 -23.11
CA GLU A 15 4.34 -20.05 -24.27
C GLU A 15 5.70 -19.44 -23.87
N SER A 16 6.68 -19.56 -24.76
CA SER A 16 7.98 -18.88 -24.63
C SER A 16 7.79 -17.37 -24.67
N ALA A 17 8.54 -16.63 -23.84
CA ALA A 17 8.44 -15.17 -23.75
C ALA A 17 8.60 -14.45 -25.11
N SER A 18 9.42 -15.00 -26.02
CA SER A 18 9.66 -14.43 -27.35
C SER A 18 8.49 -14.54 -28.32
N SER A 19 7.54 -15.44 -28.08
CA SER A 19 6.42 -15.74 -28.99
C SER A 19 5.07 -15.68 -28.30
N ARG A 20 5.05 -15.25 -27.03
CA ARG A 20 3.84 -15.27 -26.21
C ARG A 20 2.84 -14.24 -26.71
N MET A 21 1.61 -14.67 -26.91
CA MET A 21 0.50 -13.75 -27.19
C MET A 21 -0.04 -13.18 -25.87
N LEU A 22 -0.22 -11.86 -25.83
CA LEU A 22 -0.76 -11.12 -24.68
C LEU A 22 -2.10 -11.74 -24.23
N SER A 23 -2.24 -11.98 -22.93
CA SER A 23 -3.50 -12.43 -22.35
C SER A 23 -4.54 -11.32 -22.42
N LYS A 24 -5.82 -11.66 -22.56
CA LYS A 24 -6.91 -10.66 -22.61
C LYS A 24 -7.12 -9.88 -21.31
N SER A 25 -6.53 -10.35 -20.22
CA SER A 25 -6.59 -9.75 -18.89
C SER A 25 -5.18 -9.51 -18.36
N ASP A 26 -4.29 -9.00 -19.23
CA ASP A 26 -2.94 -8.63 -18.82
C ASP A 26 -2.94 -7.41 -17.87
N PHE A 27 -1.76 -7.08 -17.34
CA PHE A 27 -1.58 -6.03 -16.35
C PHE A 27 -1.28 -4.64 -16.95
N SER A 28 -1.45 -4.44 -18.26
CA SER A 28 -1.25 -3.12 -18.90
C SER A 28 -2.07 -2.01 -18.25
N GLU A 29 -3.29 -2.31 -17.81
CA GLU A 29 -4.17 -1.36 -17.12
C GLU A 29 -4.08 -1.48 -15.60
N ALA A 30 -4.20 -2.71 -15.08
CA ALA A 30 -4.21 -2.96 -13.64
C ALA A 30 -2.86 -2.65 -12.96
N GLY A 31 -1.75 -2.76 -13.69
CA GLY A 31 -0.41 -2.43 -13.21
C GLY A 31 -0.30 -0.94 -12.86
N PRO A 32 -0.50 -0.01 -13.83
CA PRO A 32 -0.54 1.42 -13.56
C PRO A 32 -1.61 1.83 -12.54
N PHE A 33 -2.79 1.20 -12.59
CA PHE A 33 -3.88 1.53 -11.66
C PHE A 33 -3.57 1.14 -10.20
N ASN A 34 -2.64 0.21 -9.98
CA ASN A 34 -2.25 -0.22 -8.64
C ASN A 34 -1.71 0.94 -7.79
N GLU A 35 -1.03 1.93 -8.40
CA GLU A 35 -0.53 3.10 -7.68
C GLU A 35 -1.68 3.86 -6.99
N MET A 36 -2.78 4.11 -7.71
CA MET A 36 -3.96 4.80 -7.17
C MET A 36 -4.56 4.05 -5.98
N VAL A 37 -4.61 2.72 -6.05
CA VAL A 37 -5.12 1.87 -4.96
C VAL A 37 -4.19 1.95 -3.74
N VAL A 38 -2.88 1.85 -3.95
CA VAL A 38 -1.88 1.93 -2.88
C VAL A 38 -1.87 3.31 -2.23
N MET A 39 -2.07 4.40 -2.99
CA MET A 39 -2.21 5.74 -2.44
C MET A 39 -3.42 5.88 -1.50
N GLY A 40 -4.54 5.22 -1.80
CA GLY A 40 -5.68 5.15 -0.89
C GLY A 40 -5.33 4.47 0.45
N VAL A 41 -4.54 3.40 0.41
CA VAL A 41 -4.07 2.72 1.63
C VAL A 41 -3.12 3.62 2.44
N LEU A 42 -2.21 4.32 1.78
CA LEU A 42 -1.29 5.27 2.42
C LEU A 42 -2.06 6.40 3.10
N ALA A 43 -3.07 6.96 2.45
CA ALA A 43 -3.92 8.01 3.01
C ALA A 43 -4.59 7.56 4.33
N VAL A 44 -5.09 6.33 4.39
CA VAL A 44 -5.68 5.77 5.63
C VAL A 44 -4.61 5.56 6.71
N ARG A 45 -3.42 5.07 6.35
CA ARG A 45 -2.34 4.85 7.33
C ARG A 45 -1.76 6.14 7.89
N LEU A 46 -1.83 7.22 7.14
CA LEU A 46 -1.33 8.54 7.50
C LEU A 46 -2.46 9.50 7.96
N GLN A 47 -3.69 9.00 8.10
CA GLN A 47 -4.88 9.84 8.34
C GLN A 47 -4.80 10.72 9.60
N SER A 48 -4.06 10.29 10.62
CA SER A 48 -3.92 11.06 11.87
C SER A 48 -3.09 12.34 11.71
N LEU A 49 -2.47 12.54 10.54
CA LEU A 49 -1.88 13.84 10.17
C LEU A 49 -2.94 14.90 9.89
N ASN A 50 -4.21 14.50 9.70
CA ASN A 50 -5.37 15.38 9.53
C ASN A 50 -5.17 16.46 8.46
N LYS A 51 -4.56 16.07 7.33
CA LYS A 51 -4.27 16.97 6.22
C LYS A 51 -4.33 16.24 4.90
N GLU A 52 -4.44 17.01 3.83
CA GLU A 52 -4.25 16.51 2.46
C GLU A 52 -2.80 16.08 2.26
N LEU A 53 -2.58 14.99 1.53
CA LEU A 53 -1.25 14.45 1.24
C LEU A 53 -0.92 14.69 -0.22
N HIS A 54 0.21 15.33 -0.49
CA HIS A 54 0.65 15.64 -1.84
C HIS A 54 1.65 14.58 -2.31
N TRP A 55 1.23 13.75 -3.27
CA TRP A 55 2.02 12.64 -3.81
C TRP A 55 2.81 13.06 -5.05
N ASP A 56 4.10 12.78 -5.06
CA ASP A 56 5.00 12.87 -6.21
C ASP A 56 5.34 11.45 -6.68
N GLY A 57 4.56 10.95 -7.65
CA GLY A 57 4.71 9.60 -8.21
C GLY A 57 6.08 9.34 -8.84
N PRO A 58 6.61 10.23 -9.70
CA PRO A 58 7.94 10.06 -10.29
C PRO A 58 9.06 9.86 -9.26
N ASN A 59 9.03 10.57 -8.13
CA ASN A 59 10.02 10.44 -7.06
C ASN A 59 9.59 9.50 -5.92
N MET A 60 8.39 8.92 -6.01
CA MET A 60 7.79 8.03 -5.01
C MET A 60 7.84 8.62 -3.59
N GLN A 61 7.33 9.84 -3.39
CA GLN A 61 7.37 10.48 -2.07
C GLN A 61 6.20 11.45 -1.81
N PHE A 62 5.89 11.68 -0.54
CA PHE A 62 5.03 12.80 -0.13
C PHE A 62 5.84 14.09 -0.01
N THR A 63 5.41 15.15 -0.68
CA THR A 63 6.15 16.43 -0.73
C THR A 63 5.80 17.36 0.43
N ASN A 64 4.73 17.07 1.15
CA ASN A 64 4.20 17.96 2.18
C ASN A 64 4.26 17.38 3.60
N ILE A 65 5.04 16.33 3.87
CA ILE A 65 5.31 15.81 5.23
C ILE A 65 6.66 16.33 5.71
N SER A 66 6.68 17.14 6.77
CA SER A 66 7.91 17.69 7.34
C SER A 66 8.66 16.69 8.21
N ASP A 67 9.95 16.96 8.48
CA ASP A 67 10.81 16.09 9.30
C ASP A 67 10.40 16.03 10.78
N SER A 68 9.64 17.02 11.27
CA SER A 68 9.19 17.10 12.67
C SER A 68 7.78 16.57 12.91
N GLU A 69 7.03 16.26 11.85
CA GLU A 69 5.68 15.73 11.98
C GLU A 69 5.67 14.32 12.57
N GLN A 70 4.70 14.10 13.46
CA GLN A 70 4.54 12.84 14.16
C GLN A 70 3.09 12.37 14.07
N LEU A 71 2.93 11.05 14.07
CA LEU A 71 1.63 10.39 14.10
C LEU A 71 1.59 9.34 15.21
N ARG A 72 0.38 8.97 15.61
CA ARG A 72 0.12 7.89 16.56
C ARG A 72 -0.89 6.93 15.96
N ILE A 73 -0.71 5.65 16.19
CA ILE A 73 -1.59 4.58 15.70
C ILE A 73 -2.30 3.95 16.90
N ILE A 74 -3.56 3.56 16.74
CA ILE A 74 -4.29 2.82 17.77
C ILE A 74 -3.67 1.42 17.89
N GLU A 75 -3.09 1.10 19.04
CA GLU A 75 -2.63 -0.25 19.37
C GLU A 75 -3.79 -1.13 19.83
N LYS A 76 -4.68 -0.55 20.63
CA LYS A 76 -5.84 -1.24 21.20
C LYS A 76 -6.99 -0.27 21.36
N ASP A 77 -8.15 -0.65 20.86
CA ASP A 77 -9.41 0.06 21.11
C ASP A 77 -10.17 -0.69 22.22
N GLY A 78 -10.14 -0.13 23.43
CA GLY A 78 -10.88 -0.66 24.57
C GLY A 78 -12.29 -0.09 24.59
N PHE A 79 -13.30 -0.96 24.57
CA PHE A 79 -14.69 -0.57 24.79
C PHE A 79 -15.12 -0.98 26.19
N THR A 80 -15.68 -0.03 26.95
CA THR A 80 -16.22 -0.28 28.29
C THR A 80 -17.56 0.44 28.45
N ILE A 81 -18.43 -0.08 29.32
CA ILE A 81 -19.69 0.58 29.68
C ILE A 81 -19.60 0.94 31.16
N LYS A 82 -19.74 2.23 31.48
CA LYS A 82 -19.78 2.74 32.86
C LYS A 82 -21.17 3.33 33.08
N ASP A 83 -21.92 2.76 34.02
CA ASP A 83 -23.29 3.19 34.36
C ASP A 83 -24.24 3.31 33.15
N GLY A 84 -24.14 2.37 32.20
CA GLY A 84 -24.93 2.37 30.97
C GLY A 84 -24.39 3.28 29.86
N HIS A 85 -23.34 4.07 30.11
CA HIS A 85 -22.71 4.93 29.11
C HIS A 85 -21.49 4.25 28.47
N PRO A 86 -21.43 4.17 27.11
CA PRO A 86 -20.25 3.67 26.41
C PRO A 86 -19.06 4.61 26.61
N SER A 87 -17.89 4.05 26.89
CA SER A 87 -16.61 4.72 27.08
C SER A 87 -15.52 4.00 26.28
N PHE A 88 -14.70 4.76 25.57
CA PHE A 88 -13.60 4.25 24.75
C PHE A 88 -12.27 4.58 25.41
N ASP A 89 -11.47 3.55 25.66
CA ASP A 89 -10.10 3.67 26.16
C ASP A 89 -9.15 3.20 25.05
N LYS A 90 -8.68 4.16 24.25
CA LYS A 90 -7.79 3.91 23.12
C LYS A 90 -6.34 3.99 23.56
N LYS A 91 -5.66 2.86 23.59
CA LYS A 91 -4.22 2.82 23.73
C LYS A 91 -3.58 3.13 22.39
N MET A 92 -2.75 4.17 22.35
CA MET A 92 -2.03 4.64 21.17
C MET A 92 -0.55 4.26 21.27
N THR A 93 0.13 4.18 20.13
CA THR A 93 1.59 4.07 20.08
C THR A 93 2.26 5.32 20.66
N GLU A 94 3.55 5.21 20.97
CA GLU A 94 4.41 6.38 21.06
C GLU A 94 4.41 7.17 19.73
N PRO A 95 4.73 8.47 19.75
CA PRO A 95 4.81 9.26 18.53
C PRO A 95 5.81 8.66 17.54
N ILE A 96 5.36 8.45 16.32
CA ILE A 96 6.15 7.92 15.21
C ILE A 96 6.46 9.07 14.27
N ASN A 97 7.70 9.19 13.81
CA ASN A 97 8.06 10.16 12.78
C ASN A 97 7.30 9.86 11.48
N ALA A 98 6.48 10.80 11.02
CA ALA A 98 5.56 10.59 9.91
C ALA A 98 6.30 10.40 8.57
N LYS A 99 7.41 11.12 8.37
CA LYS A 99 8.20 11.03 7.15
C LYS A 99 8.90 9.68 7.04
N ALA A 100 9.58 9.25 8.09
CA ALA A 100 10.23 7.93 8.13
C ALA A 100 9.20 6.80 7.95
N PHE A 101 8.04 6.91 8.62
CA PHE A 101 6.97 5.93 8.49
C PHE A 101 6.41 5.86 7.06
N SER A 102 6.15 7.01 6.41
CA SER A 102 5.67 7.01 5.02
C SER A 102 6.70 6.43 4.04
N GLN A 103 7.99 6.72 4.23
CA GLN A 103 9.06 6.13 3.42
C GLN A 103 9.13 4.61 3.56
N GLU A 104 8.95 4.08 4.76
CA GLU A 104 8.90 2.63 5.01
C GLU A 104 7.70 1.97 4.31
N LEU A 105 6.53 2.64 4.29
CA LEU A 105 5.34 2.14 3.60
C LEU A 105 5.52 2.11 2.08
N ILE A 106 6.21 3.11 1.51
CA ILE A 106 6.46 3.21 0.07
C ILE A 106 7.54 2.20 -0.36
N LYS A 107 8.64 2.12 0.40
CA LYS A 107 9.78 1.25 0.10
C LYS A 107 10.18 0.49 1.35
N HIS A 108 9.54 -0.66 1.53
CA HIS A 108 9.78 -1.49 2.69
C HIS A 108 11.18 -2.13 2.68
N ASN A 109 11.84 -2.11 3.83
CA ASN A 109 13.09 -2.82 4.06
C ASN A 109 12.78 -4.25 4.47
N TYR A 110 12.89 -5.18 3.52
CA TYR A 110 12.66 -6.59 3.79
C TYR A 110 13.75 -7.18 4.70
N ARG A 111 13.40 -8.31 5.33
CA ARG A 111 14.33 -9.12 6.12
C ARG A 111 15.58 -9.46 5.29
N ASN A 112 16.75 -9.51 5.94
CA ASN A 112 18.00 -9.85 5.28
C ASN A 112 17.88 -11.14 4.43
N GLY A 113 18.37 -11.09 3.19
CA GLY A 113 18.25 -12.16 2.19
C GLY A 113 16.99 -12.08 1.31
N TRP A 114 16.03 -11.22 1.64
CA TRP A 114 14.83 -11.00 0.82
C TRP A 114 14.99 -9.70 0.03
N LYS A 115 14.88 -9.79 -1.30
CA LYS A 115 14.87 -8.64 -2.20
C LYS A 115 13.79 -8.84 -3.25
N LEU A 116 13.00 -7.79 -3.51
CA LEU A 116 12.19 -7.77 -4.72
C LEU A 116 13.11 -7.76 -5.94
N VAL A 117 12.67 -8.41 -7.01
CA VAL A 117 13.29 -8.27 -8.33
C VAL A 117 13.19 -6.80 -8.77
N ASP A 118 14.19 -6.34 -9.52
CA ASP A 118 14.14 -4.99 -10.06
C ASP A 118 12.96 -4.86 -11.03
N MET A 119 12.36 -3.67 -11.10
CA MET A 119 11.24 -3.42 -11.99
C MET A 119 11.65 -3.70 -13.45
N PRO A 120 10.74 -4.26 -14.28
CA PRO A 120 10.98 -4.38 -15.71
C PRO A 120 11.30 -3.00 -16.31
N LYS A 121 12.26 -2.96 -17.24
CA LYS A 121 12.57 -1.76 -18.03
C LYS A 121 11.65 -1.63 -19.23
#